data_AF-A0A414ZFA4-F1
#
_entry.id   AF-A0A414ZFA4-F1
#
_cell.length_a   1.000
_cell.length_b   1.000
_cell.length_c   1.000
_cell.angle_alpha   90.00
_cell.angle_beta   90.00
_cell.angle_gamma   90.00
#
_symmetry.space_group_name_H-M   'P 1'
#
loop_
_entity.id
_entity.type
_entity.pdbx_description
1 polymer ?
#
loop_
_entity_poly.entity_id
_entity_poly.type
_entity_poly.pdbx_seq_one_letter_code
_entity_poly.pdbx_strand_id
1 'polypeptide(L)'
;MSLKKFTVSDFNLKTDHLPTEQKSFMENIAGMMCDVMNKSLEGMLSPSEVTEKFAEVNNLLKAYDGEKFTQLIKDNEILVEQVKNLGESIEKMKQKGLSMETINKFDEKLNEMLDSEKFADFVSGKTRKSGAFDGFSLKDVVSMTDNYTGELLITQQQKRVVSQVSNKPLHMRDVLTTLQGDPAFPQLAYAQVYDFDRNARYVTENGRLPESSIKVKEQQTGTKRLGTHIRISRRMLKSRVYIRSYILNMLPEAVWMAEDWNILFGDGNGENLLGIVNHTGVTSVEAIISDAIITGSAGSVKAVSGQNDNKDTVIEFANPQDLIIDGMTITFAKAAVNTDLNSAHALVKMNDRQILIEGVAYKGAETALAEMTFTVNNAAFKNIEEPNSEDVVKTAFAVMTYAQYYPNAIVLNPITVNAIESEKDTTGRNLGIVSMRNGMKYIAGRPVIEYQGIMPGKYLLGDFNQASNLVDYSSLTLEWAEDVDTKLCNEVVLIAQEEVIFPVYMPWAYAYGNLASLKTAITKAKS
;
A
#
# COMPACT_ATOMS: atom_id res chain seq x y z
N MET A 1 60.19 -68.83 -25.48
CA MET A 1 58.87 -68.77 -24.81
C MET A 1 58.30 -67.39 -25.07
N SER A 2 57.19 -67.26 -25.79
CA SER A 2 56.58 -65.95 -26.04
C SER A 2 56.01 -65.41 -24.73
N LEU A 3 56.50 -64.25 -24.29
CA LEU A 3 55.99 -63.54 -23.12
C LEU A 3 54.51 -63.20 -23.33
N LYS A 4 53.68 -63.48 -22.32
CA LYS A 4 52.24 -63.22 -22.35
C LYS A 4 52.00 -61.70 -22.31
N LYS A 5 51.27 -61.16 -23.28
CA LYS A 5 50.94 -59.72 -23.33
C LYS A 5 49.92 -59.39 -22.23
N PHE A 6 50.15 -58.30 -21.50
CA PHE A 6 49.21 -57.73 -20.55
C PHE A 6 48.00 -57.15 -21.29
N THR A 7 46.82 -57.40 -20.76
CA THR A 7 45.54 -56.92 -21.29
C THR A 7 44.78 -56.15 -20.21
N VAL A 8 43.85 -55.27 -20.61
CA VAL A 8 43.07 -54.44 -19.67
C VAL A 8 42.33 -55.28 -18.63
N SER A 9 41.92 -56.51 -19.00
CA SER A 9 41.30 -57.47 -18.08
C SER A 9 42.21 -57.96 -16.95
N ASP A 10 43.54 -57.92 -17.11
CA ASP A 10 44.47 -58.33 -16.05
C ASP A 10 44.49 -57.33 -14.87
N PHE A 11 43.96 -56.12 -15.06
CA PHE A 11 43.87 -55.08 -14.03
C PHE A 11 42.60 -55.18 -13.17
N ASN A 12 41.69 -56.12 -13.49
CA ASN A 12 40.50 -56.46 -12.69
C ASN A 12 39.66 -55.23 -12.25
N LEU A 13 39.50 -54.25 -13.16
CA LEU A 13 38.80 -53.00 -12.90
C LEU A 13 37.29 -53.25 -12.79
N LYS A 14 36.69 -52.90 -11.66
CA LYS A 14 35.23 -52.99 -11.45
C LYS A 14 34.56 -51.73 -12.00
N THR A 15 34.05 -51.79 -13.24
CA THR A 15 33.46 -50.62 -13.93
C THR A 15 31.93 -50.69 -14.08
N ASP A 16 31.28 -51.71 -13.51
CA ASP A 16 29.86 -52.03 -13.75
C ASP A 16 28.86 -51.01 -13.20
N HIS A 17 29.32 -50.06 -12.37
CA HIS A 17 28.51 -48.99 -11.79
C HIS A 17 28.99 -47.58 -12.21
N LEU A 18 29.94 -47.48 -13.14
CA LEU A 18 30.46 -46.19 -13.60
C LEU A 18 29.69 -45.68 -14.84
N PRO A 19 29.41 -44.37 -14.92
CA PRO A 19 28.88 -43.73 -16.13
C PRO A 19 29.74 -44.05 -17.37
N THR A 20 29.09 -44.14 -18.54
CA THR A 20 29.72 -44.61 -19.80
C THR A 20 31.01 -43.88 -20.16
N GLU A 21 31.09 -42.57 -19.91
CA GLU A 21 32.28 -41.76 -20.18
C GLU A 21 33.44 -42.07 -19.21
N GLN A 22 33.15 -42.37 -17.94
CA GLN A 22 34.15 -42.70 -16.92
C GLN A 22 34.68 -44.12 -17.12
N LYS A 23 33.81 -45.06 -17.49
CA LYS A 23 34.20 -46.42 -17.90
C LYS A 23 35.16 -46.37 -19.10
N SER A 24 34.82 -45.59 -20.12
CA SER A 24 35.67 -45.38 -21.31
C SER A 24 37.03 -44.76 -20.95
N PHE A 25 37.08 -43.76 -20.06
CA PHE A 25 38.33 -43.14 -19.63
C PHE A 25 39.25 -44.11 -18.86
N MET A 26 38.70 -44.90 -17.93
CA MET A 26 39.49 -45.89 -17.17
C MET A 26 39.99 -47.03 -18.03
N GLU A 27 39.17 -47.50 -18.97
CA GLU A 27 39.57 -48.53 -19.96
C GLU A 27 40.67 -48.00 -20.89
N ASN A 28 40.61 -46.72 -21.30
CA ASN A 28 41.65 -46.09 -22.12
C ASN A 28 42.98 -45.94 -21.37
N ILE A 29 42.98 -45.56 -20.08
CA ILE A 29 44.20 -45.47 -19.27
C ILE A 29 44.82 -46.85 -19.05
N ALA A 30 43.99 -47.84 -18.70
CA ALA A 30 44.46 -49.21 -18.53
C ALA A 30 45.02 -49.77 -19.85
N GLY A 31 44.41 -49.43 -20.98
CA GLY A 31 44.92 -49.75 -22.32
C GLY A 31 46.30 -49.12 -22.59
N MET A 32 46.47 -47.84 -22.28
CA MET A 32 47.77 -47.16 -22.41
C MET A 32 48.85 -47.76 -21.50
N MET A 33 48.50 -48.14 -20.27
CA MET A 33 49.42 -48.84 -19.36
C MET A 33 49.81 -50.24 -19.88
N CYS A 34 48.85 -50.99 -20.41
CA CYS A 34 49.12 -52.28 -21.07
C CYS A 34 50.07 -52.10 -22.24
N ASP A 35 49.85 -51.09 -23.08
CA ASP A 35 50.68 -50.82 -24.25
C ASP A 35 52.11 -50.44 -23.87
N VAL A 36 52.29 -49.59 -22.85
CA VAL A 36 53.63 -49.23 -22.36
C VAL A 36 54.34 -50.44 -21.74
N MET A 37 53.63 -51.24 -20.93
CA MET A 37 54.22 -52.45 -20.33
C MET A 37 54.57 -53.51 -21.38
N ASN A 38 53.72 -53.72 -22.37
CA ASN A 38 53.98 -54.69 -23.45
C ASN A 38 55.13 -54.24 -24.36
N LYS A 39 55.20 -52.96 -24.74
CA LYS A 39 56.30 -52.43 -25.56
C LYS A 39 57.62 -52.37 -24.80
N SER A 40 57.58 -52.17 -23.48
CA SER A 40 58.75 -52.29 -22.58
C SER A 40 59.26 -53.74 -22.51
N LEU A 41 58.36 -54.72 -22.35
CA LEU A 41 58.70 -56.15 -22.33
C LEU A 41 59.21 -56.68 -23.68
N GLU A 42 58.83 -56.04 -24.79
CA GLU A 42 59.34 -56.31 -26.14
C GLU A 42 60.69 -55.60 -26.43
N GLY A 43 61.22 -54.81 -25.48
CA GLY A 43 62.53 -54.15 -25.58
C GLY A 43 62.55 -52.92 -26.50
N MET A 44 61.38 -52.37 -26.86
CA MET A 44 61.24 -51.25 -27.80
C MET A 44 61.20 -49.86 -27.14
N LEU A 45 61.30 -49.76 -25.81
CA LEU A 45 61.46 -48.49 -25.08
C LEU A 45 62.65 -48.55 -24.12
N SER A 46 63.40 -47.45 -24.04
CA SER A 46 64.46 -47.29 -23.05
C SER A 46 63.90 -46.99 -21.65
N PRO A 47 64.61 -47.30 -20.55
CA PRO A 47 64.12 -47.06 -19.18
C PRO A 47 63.73 -45.60 -18.91
N SER A 48 64.40 -44.62 -19.53
CA SER A 48 64.05 -43.20 -19.40
C SER A 48 62.71 -42.86 -20.07
N GLU A 49 62.44 -43.39 -21.26
CA GLU A 49 61.20 -43.13 -22.01
C GLU A 49 59.98 -43.80 -21.36
N VAL A 50 60.17 -44.97 -20.73
CA VAL A 50 59.13 -45.62 -19.90
C VAL A 50 58.75 -44.70 -18.74
N THR A 51 59.73 -44.11 -18.07
CA THR A 51 59.50 -43.23 -16.92
C THR A 51 58.75 -41.94 -17.34
N GLU A 52 59.08 -41.40 -18.50
CA GLU A 52 58.45 -40.20 -19.08
C GLU A 52 56.99 -40.48 -19.50
N LYS A 53 56.73 -41.62 -20.15
CA LYS A 53 55.37 -42.08 -20.51
C LYS A 53 54.50 -42.35 -19.28
N PHE A 54 55.06 -42.95 -18.23
CA PHE A 54 54.34 -43.12 -16.96
C PHE A 54 54.12 -41.79 -16.23
N ALA A 55 54.99 -40.79 -16.40
CA ALA A 55 54.78 -39.44 -15.88
C ALA A 55 53.66 -38.71 -16.64
N GLU A 56 53.52 -38.89 -17.96
CA GLU A 56 52.36 -38.40 -18.74
C GLU A 56 51.05 -39.02 -18.26
N VAL A 57 51.03 -40.34 -18.03
CA VAL A 57 49.87 -41.04 -17.45
C VAL A 57 49.55 -40.53 -16.04
N ASN A 58 50.57 -40.26 -15.22
CA ASN A 58 50.40 -39.67 -13.89
C ASN A 58 49.87 -38.23 -13.96
N ASN A 59 50.27 -37.44 -14.96
CA ASN A 59 49.76 -36.10 -15.17
C ASN A 59 48.30 -36.10 -15.68
N LEU A 60 47.92 -37.08 -16.51
CA LEU A 60 46.52 -37.32 -16.91
C LEU A 60 45.66 -37.74 -15.71
N LEU A 61 46.21 -38.54 -14.78
CA LEU A 61 45.58 -38.87 -13.50
C LEU A 61 45.45 -37.66 -12.56
N LYS A 62 46.43 -36.74 -12.56
CA LYS A 62 46.42 -35.51 -11.74
C LYS A 62 45.56 -34.39 -12.32
N ALA A 63 45.30 -34.37 -13.63
CA ALA A 63 44.36 -33.44 -14.27
C ALA A 63 42.89 -33.73 -13.89
N TYR A 64 42.64 -34.85 -13.20
CA TYR A 64 41.37 -35.16 -12.58
C TYR A 64 41.26 -34.40 -11.24
N ASP A 65 40.70 -33.20 -11.34
CA ASP A 65 40.60 -32.21 -10.26
C ASP A 65 39.65 -32.69 -9.15
N GLY A 66 40.22 -33.13 -8.02
CA GLY A 66 39.49 -33.61 -6.86
C GLY A 66 38.52 -32.58 -6.27
N GLU A 67 38.77 -31.28 -6.44
CA GLU A 67 37.83 -30.23 -6.00
C GLU A 67 36.63 -30.12 -6.94
N LYS A 68 36.79 -30.27 -8.27
CA LYS A 68 35.65 -30.37 -9.19
C LYS A 68 34.85 -31.64 -8.97
N PHE A 69 35.48 -32.76 -8.58
CA PHE A 69 34.75 -33.97 -8.20
C PHE A 69 34.02 -33.79 -6.88
N THR A 70 34.62 -33.10 -5.90
CA THR A 70 33.96 -32.77 -4.63
C THR A 70 32.78 -31.79 -4.84
N GLN A 71 32.91 -30.87 -5.79
CA GLN A 71 31.86 -29.93 -6.17
C GLN A 71 30.78 -30.59 -7.02
N LEU A 72 31.11 -31.48 -7.96
CA LEU A 72 30.15 -32.31 -8.71
C LEU A 72 29.45 -33.32 -7.80
N ILE A 73 30.11 -33.82 -6.76
CA ILE A 73 29.48 -34.63 -5.71
C ILE A 73 28.49 -33.74 -4.95
N LYS A 74 28.88 -32.53 -4.51
CA LYS A 74 27.97 -31.59 -3.85
C LYS A 74 26.80 -31.16 -4.72
N ASP A 75 27.05 -30.86 -5.99
CA ASP A 75 26.03 -30.40 -6.93
C ASP A 75 25.10 -31.57 -7.33
N ASN A 76 25.60 -32.81 -7.44
CA ASN A 76 24.77 -34.00 -7.58
C ASN A 76 23.99 -34.33 -6.30
N GLU A 77 24.57 -34.12 -5.12
CA GLU A 77 23.84 -34.27 -3.84
C GLU A 77 22.68 -33.27 -3.77
N ILE A 78 22.89 -32.02 -4.19
CA ILE A 78 21.84 -30.98 -4.29
C ILE A 78 20.80 -31.34 -5.37
N LEU A 79 21.21 -31.87 -6.53
CA LEU A 79 20.30 -32.29 -7.61
C LEU A 79 19.45 -33.50 -7.20
N VAL A 80 20.05 -34.48 -6.51
CA VAL A 80 19.35 -35.65 -5.95
C VAL A 80 18.33 -35.20 -4.90
N GLU A 81 18.65 -34.17 -4.10
CA GLU A 81 17.74 -33.57 -3.13
C GLU A 81 16.56 -32.83 -3.79
N GLN A 82 16.79 -32.10 -4.89
CA GLN A 82 15.72 -31.43 -5.67
C GLN A 82 14.79 -32.43 -6.38
N VAL A 83 15.33 -33.52 -6.96
CA VAL A 83 14.55 -34.57 -7.62
C VAL A 83 13.68 -35.34 -6.63
N LYS A 84 14.16 -35.56 -5.40
CA LYS A 84 13.40 -36.23 -4.33
C LYS A 84 12.18 -35.39 -3.88
N ASN A 85 12.34 -34.07 -3.76
CA ASN A 85 11.26 -33.12 -3.43
C ASN A 85 10.16 -33.02 -4.52
N LEU A 86 10.55 -33.09 -5.80
CA LEU A 86 9.62 -33.12 -6.94
C LEU A 86 8.79 -34.41 -6.96
N GLY A 87 9.42 -35.55 -6.69
CA GLY A 87 8.72 -36.83 -6.67
C GLY A 87 7.68 -36.94 -5.54
N GLU A 88 7.91 -36.34 -4.37
CA GLU A 88 6.92 -36.38 -3.27
C GLU A 88 5.68 -35.51 -3.60
N SER A 89 5.88 -34.37 -4.27
CA SER A 89 4.78 -33.51 -4.75
C SER A 89 3.85 -34.19 -5.77
N ILE A 90 4.37 -35.15 -6.55
CA ILE A 90 3.63 -35.91 -7.57
C ILE A 90 2.74 -36.98 -6.92
N GLU A 91 3.17 -37.58 -5.81
CA GLU A 91 2.38 -38.56 -5.08
C GLU A 91 1.12 -37.90 -4.46
N LYS A 92 1.23 -36.62 -4.09
CA LYS A 92 0.16 -35.80 -3.49
C LYS A 92 -0.99 -35.52 -4.47
N MET A 93 -0.75 -35.72 -5.78
CA MET A 93 -1.69 -35.42 -6.86
C MET A 93 -2.60 -36.60 -7.29
N LYS A 94 -2.20 -37.87 -7.28
CA LYS A 94 -3.08 -38.94 -7.85
C LYS A 94 -4.19 -39.43 -6.95
N GLN A 95 -4.06 -39.46 -5.62
CA GLN A 95 -5.27 -39.77 -4.86
C GLN A 95 -6.34 -38.70 -5.21
N LYS A 96 -5.97 -37.44 -5.59
CA LYS A 96 -6.88 -36.29 -5.93
C LYS A 96 -7.58 -36.44 -7.26
N GLY A 97 -7.49 -37.61 -7.90
CA GLY A 97 -7.99 -37.80 -9.24
C GLY A 97 -7.08 -37.16 -10.29
N LEU A 98 -5.76 -37.23 -10.13
CA LEU A 98 -4.80 -36.86 -11.18
C LEU A 98 -3.70 -37.95 -11.38
N SER A 99 -3.98 -38.92 -12.25
CA SER A 99 -3.07 -39.79 -13.07
C SER A 99 -1.89 -40.59 -12.45
N MET A 100 -1.47 -41.66 -13.15
CA MET A 100 -0.88 -42.94 -12.70
C MET A 100 0.47 -43.00 -11.90
N GLU A 101 1.05 -41.96 -11.28
CA GLU A 101 2.37 -42.10 -10.60
C GLU A 101 2.38 -42.30 -9.05
N THR A 102 1.41 -41.82 -8.29
CA THR A 102 1.32 -41.93 -6.81
C THR A 102 1.12 -43.33 -6.20
N ILE A 103 1.12 -44.39 -7.01
CA ILE A 103 1.02 -45.76 -6.46
C ILE A 103 2.41 -46.31 -6.12
N ASN A 104 3.49 -45.79 -6.71
CA ASN A 104 4.81 -46.42 -6.60
C ASN A 104 5.64 -46.00 -5.38
N LYS A 105 5.40 -44.86 -4.70
CA LYS A 105 6.18 -44.44 -3.53
C LYS A 105 5.49 -44.68 -2.18
N PHE A 106 4.23 -45.14 -2.19
CA PHE A 106 3.58 -45.78 -1.03
C PHE A 106 4.16 -47.18 -0.74
N ASP A 107 4.42 -47.98 -1.80
CA ASP A 107 5.05 -49.30 -1.66
C ASP A 107 6.52 -49.22 -1.21
N GLU A 108 7.29 -48.21 -1.65
CA GLU A 108 8.68 -48.00 -1.18
C GLU A 108 8.76 -47.64 0.31
N LYS A 109 7.91 -46.73 0.81
CA LYS A 109 7.91 -46.34 2.24
C LYS A 109 7.32 -47.40 3.18
N LEU A 110 6.53 -48.36 2.67
CA LEU A 110 6.06 -49.52 3.43
C LEU A 110 7.19 -50.56 3.63
N ASN A 111 8.01 -50.78 2.61
CA ASN A 111 9.16 -51.68 2.68
C ASN A 111 10.25 -51.12 3.61
N GLU A 112 10.53 -49.81 3.58
CA GLU A 112 11.45 -49.16 4.55
C GLU A 112 10.97 -49.27 6.03
N MET A 113 9.67 -49.40 6.28
CA MET A 113 9.12 -49.59 7.63
C MET A 113 9.35 -51.03 8.13
N LEU A 114 9.17 -52.02 7.27
CA LEU A 114 9.30 -53.44 7.57
C LEU A 114 10.76 -53.88 7.77
N ASP A 115 11.70 -53.23 7.07
CA ASP A 115 13.14 -53.51 7.14
C ASP A 115 13.89 -52.76 8.26
N SER A 116 13.18 -51.97 9.08
CA SER A 116 13.79 -51.18 10.15
C SER A 116 14.12 -51.99 11.42
N GLU A 117 15.27 -51.72 12.06
CA GLU A 117 15.70 -52.36 13.33
C GLU A 117 14.66 -52.24 14.47
N LYS A 118 13.91 -51.13 14.50
CA LYS A 118 12.85 -50.88 15.50
C LYS A 118 11.64 -51.81 15.33
N PHE A 119 11.35 -52.24 14.10
CA PHE A 119 10.31 -53.24 13.82
C PHE A 119 10.81 -54.65 14.15
N ALA A 120 12.08 -54.96 13.86
CA ALA A 120 12.73 -56.21 14.25
C ALA A 120 12.82 -56.41 15.79
N ASP A 121 13.10 -55.35 16.55
CA ASP A 121 13.13 -55.36 18.03
C ASP A 121 11.74 -55.50 18.68
N PHE A 122 10.68 -55.09 17.97
CA PHE A 122 9.28 -55.31 18.36
C PHE A 122 8.83 -56.75 18.09
N VAL A 123 9.14 -57.29 16.91
CA VAL A 123 8.80 -58.68 16.51
C VAL A 123 9.56 -59.71 17.36
N SER A 124 10.78 -59.40 17.80
CA SER A 124 11.56 -60.27 18.71
C SER A 124 11.19 -60.14 20.19
N GLY A 125 10.19 -59.31 20.53
CA GLY A 125 9.59 -59.24 21.87
C GLY A 125 10.40 -58.49 22.94
N LYS A 126 11.47 -57.78 22.56
CA LYS A 126 12.33 -57.04 23.50
C LYS A 126 11.72 -55.72 24.02
N THR A 127 10.70 -55.18 23.34
CA THR A 127 9.96 -53.96 23.76
C THR A 127 8.44 -54.10 23.56
N ARG A 128 7.63 -53.42 24.39
CA ARG A 128 6.15 -53.52 24.37
C ARG A 128 5.43 -52.55 23.41
N LYS A 129 6.14 -51.65 22.72
CA LYS A 129 5.64 -50.67 21.73
C LYS A 129 6.75 -50.33 20.72
N SER A 130 6.43 -50.11 19.44
CA SER A 130 7.42 -49.85 18.36
C SER A 130 8.04 -48.44 18.36
N GLY A 131 7.50 -47.48 19.11
CA GLY A 131 7.86 -46.06 18.99
C GLY A 131 7.38 -45.41 17.69
N ALA A 132 7.47 -44.08 17.59
CA ALA A 132 7.12 -43.33 16.38
C ALA A 132 8.23 -43.44 15.33
N PHE A 133 7.87 -43.84 14.11
CA PHE A 133 8.77 -43.82 12.95
C PHE A 133 8.81 -42.40 12.37
N ASP A 134 9.95 -41.74 12.45
CA ASP A 134 10.14 -40.39 11.91
C ASP A 134 10.37 -40.51 10.39
N GLY A 135 9.46 -39.95 9.59
CA GLY A 135 9.50 -40.03 8.12
C GLY A 135 8.22 -40.55 7.44
N PHE A 136 7.30 -41.20 8.17
CA PHE A 136 5.99 -41.59 7.62
C PHE A 136 4.96 -40.45 7.81
N SER A 137 5.12 -39.36 7.06
CA SER A 137 4.12 -38.27 7.05
C SER A 137 3.33 -38.29 5.74
N LEU A 138 2.07 -38.68 5.87
CA LEU A 138 1.00 -38.74 4.85
C LEU A 138 0.67 -37.39 4.18
N LYS A 139 1.50 -36.35 4.36
CA LYS A 139 1.26 -35.08 3.69
C LYS A 139 1.27 -35.32 2.19
N ASP A 140 2.19 -36.09 1.59
CA ASP A 140 2.34 -36.30 0.13
C ASP A 140 1.30 -37.20 -0.55
N VAL A 141 0.08 -37.32 -0.02
CA VAL A 141 -1.05 -38.00 -0.69
C VAL A 141 -2.37 -37.26 -0.49
N VAL A 142 -2.38 -35.92 -0.30
CA VAL A 142 -3.62 -35.21 0.04
C VAL A 142 -4.58 -35.23 -1.13
N SER A 143 -5.55 -36.12 -1.02
CA SER A 143 -6.77 -36.18 -1.79
C SER A 143 -8.02 -36.34 -1.00
N MET A 144 -9.05 -35.68 -1.53
CA MET A 144 -10.43 -35.98 -1.24
C MET A 144 -10.80 -37.36 -1.81
N THR A 145 -10.51 -38.43 -1.07
CA THR A 145 -11.26 -39.69 -1.21
C THR A 145 -11.44 -40.30 0.17
N ASP A 146 -12.69 -40.29 0.63
CA ASP A 146 -13.11 -40.78 1.94
C ASP A 146 -13.01 -42.32 2.02
N ASN A 147 -12.54 -42.84 3.16
CA ASN A 147 -12.68 -44.26 3.50
C ASN A 147 -13.45 -44.35 4.82
N TYR A 148 -14.74 -44.71 4.74
CA TYR A 148 -15.59 -44.96 5.91
C TYR A 148 -16.48 -46.18 5.65
N THR A 149 -16.48 -47.15 6.55
CA THR A 149 -17.32 -48.36 6.52
C THR A 149 -18.33 -48.32 7.67
N GLY A 150 -19.52 -47.76 7.40
CA GLY A 150 -20.71 -47.67 8.27
C GLY A 150 -20.60 -46.57 9.33
N GLU A 151 -21.48 -45.58 9.52
CA GLU A 151 -22.91 -45.36 9.28
C GLU A 151 -23.06 -44.12 8.37
N LEU A 152 -23.94 -44.13 7.36
CA LEU A 152 -23.99 -43.13 6.28
C LEU A 152 -24.23 -41.68 6.78
N LEU A 153 -23.14 -40.97 7.08
CA LEU A 153 -23.13 -39.52 7.01
C LEU A 153 -22.89 -39.14 5.55
N ILE A 154 -23.96 -38.82 4.82
CA ILE A 154 -23.93 -38.26 3.45
C ILE A 154 -23.28 -36.86 3.38
N THR A 155 -22.66 -36.39 4.48
CA THR A 155 -22.17 -35.03 4.64
C THR A 155 -20.72 -35.01 5.13
N GLN A 156 -19.80 -34.47 4.33
CA GLN A 156 -18.44 -34.14 4.74
C GLN A 156 -18.42 -32.77 5.42
N GLN A 157 -17.81 -32.65 6.60
CA GLN A 157 -17.63 -31.35 7.26
C GLN A 157 -16.50 -30.56 6.60
N GLN A 158 -16.84 -29.44 5.96
CA GLN A 158 -15.86 -28.51 5.41
C GLN A 158 -15.24 -27.64 6.52
N LYS A 159 -13.94 -27.33 6.36
CA LYS A 159 -13.17 -26.52 7.33
C LYS A 159 -13.31 -25.00 7.12
N ARG A 160 -14.20 -24.56 6.23
CA ARG A 160 -14.38 -23.15 5.89
C ARG A 160 -15.47 -22.55 6.76
N VAL A 161 -15.16 -21.44 7.43
CA VAL A 161 -16.17 -20.54 7.97
C VAL A 161 -16.51 -19.53 6.88
N VAL A 162 -17.79 -19.39 6.58
CA VAL A 162 -18.29 -18.43 5.58
C VAL A 162 -19.08 -17.36 6.32
N SER A 163 -18.80 -16.10 5.99
CA SER A 163 -19.56 -14.94 6.43
C SER A 163 -20.22 -14.29 5.23
N GLN A 164 -21.37 -13.65 5.43
CA GLN A 164 -21.99 -12.79 4.42
C GLN A 164 -21.23 -11.49 4.22
N VAL A 165 -20.51 -11.04 5.25
CA VAL A 165 -19.73 -9.80 5.25
C VAL A 165 -18.26 -10.14 5.11
N SER A 166 -17.60 -9.51 4.14
CA SER A 166 -16.15 -9.54 3.96
C SER A 166 -15.51 -8.36 4.68
N ASN A 167 -14.27 -8.56 5.12
CA ASN A 167 -13.41 -7.49 5.62
C ASN A 167 -13.18 -6.41 4.56
N LYS A 168 -12.93 -5.19 5.00
CA LYS A 168 -12.55 -4.09 4.12
C LYS A 168 -11.13 -4.35 3.58
N PRO A 169 -10.89 -4.10 2.28
CA PRO A 169 -9.56 -4.32 1.70
C PRO A 169 -8.55 -3.20 2.03
N LEU A 170 -9.02 -2.06 2.54
CA LEU A 170 -8.23 -0.87 2.80
C LEU A 170 -8.72 -0.21 4.09
N HIS A 171 -7.78 0.21 4.93
CA HIS A 171 -8.02 1.03 6.12
C HIS A 171 -7.30 2.39 6.00
N MET A 172 -7.74 3.39 6.77
CA MET A 172 -7.13 4.73 6.77
C MET A 172 -5.70 4.73 7.30
N ARG A 173 -5.34 3.76 8.15
CA ARG A 173 -3.95 3.52 8.54
C ARG A 173 -3.03 3.19 7.36
N ASP A 174 -3.54 2.56 6.31
CA ASP A 174 -2.75 2.23 5.11
C ASP A 174 -2.59 3.45 4.18
N VAL A 175 -3.43 4.48 4.37
CA VAL A 175 -3.41 5.73 3.61
C VAL A 175 -2.50 6.77 4.26
N LEU A 176 -2.45 6.77 5.60
CA LEU A 176 -1.67 7.71 6.40
C LEU A 176 -0.26 7.20 6.67
N THR A 177 0.67 8.11 6.97
CA THR A 177 1.98 7.72 7.50
C THR A 177 1.83 7.22 8.94
N THR A 178 2.09 5.94 9.17
CA THR A 178 2.12 5.34 10.51
C THR A 178 3.50 5.43 11.14
N LEU A 179 3.60 5.95 12.35
CA LEU A 179 4.80 6.06 13.15
C LEU A 179 4.70 5.18 14.39
N GLN A 180 5.82 4.62 14.83
CA GLN A 180 5.86 3.90 16.10
C GLN A 180 6.00 4.91 17.25
N GLY A 181 5.09 4.84 18.22
CA GLY A 181 5.13 5.66 19.43
C GLY A 181 6.20 5.21 20.42
N ASP A 182 6.62 6.13 21.28
CA ASP A 182 7.48 5.83 22.42
C ASP A 182 6.61 5.68 23.69
N PRO A 183 6.64 4.52 24.36
CA PRO A 183 5.90 4.30 25.61
C PRO A 183 6.22 5.29 26.74
N ALA A 184 7.34 6.02 26.67
CA ALA A 184 7.66 7.07 27.64
C ALA A 184 6.78 8.32 27.49
N PHE A 185 6.15 8.51 26.33
CA PHE A 185 5.44 9.74 25.98
C PHE A 185 3.99 9.45 25.55
N PRO A 186 3.04 9.37 26.51
CA PRO A 186 1.61 9.15 26.22
C PRO A 186 0.88 10.41 25.69
N GLN A 187 1.60 11.51 25.51
CA GLN A 187 1.10 12.74 24.91
C GLN A 187 2.12 13.27 23.91
N LEU A 188 1.64 13.67 22.75
CA LEU A 188 2.45 14.31 21.72
C LEU A 188 2.06 15.78 21.66
N ALA A 189 3.03 16.64 21.95
CA ALA A 189 2.90 18.09 21.85
C ALA A 189 3.66 18.60 20.61
N TYR A 190 3.07 19.53 19.89
CA TYR A 190 3.73 20.24 18.79
C TYR A 190 3.36 21.73 18.80
N ALA A 191 4.30 22.56 18.36
CA ALA A 191 4.08 23.99 18.23
C ALA A 191 3.42 24.29 16.88
N GLN A 192 2.22 24.88 16.92
CA GLN A 192 1.51 25.36 15.73
C GLN A 192 1.69 26.88 15.60
N VAL A 193 2.26 27.32 14.49
CA VAL A 193 2.23 28.74 14.12
C VAL A 193 0.81 29.07 13.67
N TYR A 194 0.15 30.03 14.34
CA TYR A 194 -1.23 30.42 14.00
C TYR A 194 -1.31 31.83 13.40
N ASP A 195 -0.27 32.63 13.56
CA ASP A 195 -0.18 33.96 12.98
C ASP A 195 1.28 34.26 12.63
N PHE A 196 1.50 34.71 11.39
CA PHE A 196 2.83 35.07 10.92
C PHE A 196 2.76 36.27 9.98
N ASP A 197 3.21 37.41 10.49
CA ASP A 197 3.31 38.65 9.72
C ASP A 197 4.71 38.76 9.09
N ARG A 198 4.76 38.62 7.76
CA ARG A 198 5.98 38.70 6.94
C ARG A 198 6.07 40.08 6.28
N ASN A 199 6.47 41.09 7.03
CA ASN A 199 6.52 42.46 6.54
C ASN A 199 7.88 42.81 5.87
N ALA A 200 8.44 41.94 5.04
CA ALA A 200 9.73 42.20 4.39
C ALA A 200 9.59 43.25 3.27
N ARG A 201 10.43 44.30 3.27
CA ARG A 201 10.45 45.36 2.24
C ARG A 201 11.86 45.87 1.97
N TYR A 202 12.11 46.38 0.77
CA TYR A 202 13.32 47.13 0.48
C TYR A 202 13.31 48.46 1.24
N VAL A 203 14.43 48.80 1.87
CA VAL A 203 14.63 50.06 2.57
C VAL A 203 15.83 50.81 2.00
N THR A 204 15.78 52.14 2.03
CA THR A 204 16.91 53.00 1.69
C THR A 204 18.09 52.73 2.63
N GLU A 205 19.31 53.10 2.23
CA GLU A 205 20.56 52.83 2.99
C GLU A 205 20.52 53.22 4.48
N ASN A 206 19.78 54.29 4.83
CA ASN A 206 19.57 54.73 6.22
C ASN A 206 18.14 54.52 6.75
N GLY A 207 17.31 53.75 6.05
CA GLY A 207 15.91 53.48 6.41
C GLY A 207 15.78 52.36 7.44
N ARG A 208 14.83 52.49 8.38
CA ARG A 208 14.52 51.43 9.36
C ARG A 208 13.81 50.27 8.65
N LEU A 209 14.36 49.06 8.82
CA LEU A 209 13.74 47.82 8.35
C LEU A 209 12.36 47.60 9.02
N PRO A 210 11.34 47.13 8.29
CA PRO A 210 10.07 46.78 8.88
C PRO A 210 10.18 45.53 9.76
N GLU A 211 9.37 45.47 10.82
CA GLU A 211 9.33 44.36 11.77
C GLU A 211 8.38 43.26 11.29
N SER A 212 8.83 42.01 11.36
CA SER A 212 8.02 40.81 11.14
C SER A 212 7.71 40.15 12.49
N SER A 213 6.53 39.54 12.65
CA SER A 213 6.13 38.91 13.92
C SER A 213 5.59 37.50 13.70
N ILE A 214 5.78 36.63 14.69
CA ILE A 214 5.31 35.24 14.68
C ILE A 214 4.62 34.91 15.99
N LYS A 215 3.45 34.26 15.94
CA LYS A 215 2.76 33.75 17.11
C LYS A 215 2.58 32.24 16.98
N VAL A 216 2.98 31.56 18.05
CA VAL A 216 2.96 30.10 18.15
C VAL A 216 2.07 29.72 19.33
N LYS A 217 1.28 28.66 19.16
CA LYS A 217 0.54 28.01 20.24
C LYS A 217 0.94 26.54 20.31
N GLU A 218 0.97 25.97 21.49
CA GLU A 218 1.16 24.53 21.65
C GLU A 218 -0.16 23.80 21.37
N GLN A 219 -0.10 22.71 20.64
CA GLN A 219 -1.19 21.75 20.47
C GLN A 219 -0.73 20.43 21.03
N GLN A 220 -1.61 19.76 21.77
CA GLN A 220 -1.32 18.48 22.40
C GLN A 220 -2.39 17.48 22.00
N THR A 221 -1.96 16.26 21.70
CA THR A 221 -2.84 15.11 21.50
C THR A 221 -2.39 13.96 22.39
N GLY A 222 -3.34 13.30 23.06
CA GLY A 222 -3.06 12.21 24.00
C GLY A 222 -3.30 10.84 23.38
N THR A 223 -2.74 9.81 24.00
CA THR A 223 -3.03 8.41 23.68
C THR A 223 -4.48 8.07 23.96
N LYS A 224 -5.14 7.46 22.97
CA LYS A 224 -6.49 6.91 23.09
C LYS A 224 -6.47 5.40 22.89
N ARG A 225 -7.20 4.68 23.74
CA ARG A 225 -7.32 3.22 23.67
C ARG A 225 -8.54 2.83 22.87
N LEU A 226 -8.34 1.98 21.89
CA LEU A 226 -9.39 1.38 21.09
C LEU A 226 -9.33 -0.14 21.25
N GLY A 227 -10.48 -0.79 21.37
CA GLY A 227 -10.52 -2.23 21.46
C GLY A 227 -11.91 -2.79 21.60
N THR A 228 -12.00 -4.10 21.40
CA THR A 228 -13.22 -4.86 21.59
C THR A 228 -12.90 -6.19 22.26
N HIS A 229 -13.89 -6.80 22.89
CA HIS A 229 -13.74 -8.12 23.47
C HIS A 229 -14.92 -9.01 23.10
N ILE A 230 -14.67 -10.30 23.01
CA ILE A 230 -15.73 -11.30 22.79
C ILE A 230 -15.58 -12.44 23.79
N ARG A 231 -16.71 -12.86 24.37
CA ARG A 231 -16.77 -14.04 25.24
C ARG A 231 -17.00 -15.28 24.38
N ILE A 232 -16.21 -16.32 24.63
CA ILE A 232 -16.21 -17.55 23.84
C ILE A 232 -16.24 -18.76 24.77
N SER A 233 -17.12 -19.72 24.50
CA SER A 233 -17.13 -20.98 25.25
C SER A 233 -15.86 -21.80 25.01
N ARG A 234 -15.27 -22.35 26.09
CA ARG A 234 -14.11 -23.26 25.98
C ARG A 234 -14.38 -24.49 25.13
N ARG A 235 -15.63 -24.97 25.12
CA ARG A 235 -16.04 -26.12 24.30
C ARG A 235 -15.96 -25.77 22.82
N MET A 236 -16.35 -24.55 22.44
CA MET A 236 -16.26 -24.08 21.06
C MET A 236 -14.81 -23.99 20.58
N LEU A 237 -13.91 -23.46 21.41
CA LEU A 237 -12.48 -23.37 21.08
C LEU A 237 -11.82 -24.75 20.91
N LYS A 238 -12.19 -25.72 21.75
CA LYS A 238 -11.63 -27.09 21.67
C LYS A 238 -12.19 -27.89 20.50
N SER A 239 -13.46 -27.69 20.14
CA SER A 239 -14.15 -28.54 19.17
C SER A 239 -13.96 -28.11 17.71
N ARG A 240 -13.53 -26.87 17.44
CA ARG A 240 -13.55 -26.28 16.09
C ARG A 240 -12.35 -25.35 15.83
N VAL A 241 -11.25 -25.90 15.30
CA VAL A 241 -10.01 -25.14 14.98
C VAL A 241 -10.25 -23.98 14.00
N TYR A 242 -11.18 -24.15 13.05
CA TYR A 242 -11.49 -23.14 12.03
C TYR A 242 -12.27 -21.92 12.55
N ILE A 243 -13.10 -22.09 13.59
CA ILE A 243 -13.81 -20.97 14.23
C ILE A 243 -12.80 -20.06 14.94
N ARG A 244 -11.78 -20.64 15.56
CA ARG A 244 -10.69 -19.86 16.18
C ARG A 244 -9.95 -19.01 15.13
N SER A 245 -9.59 -19.59 13.98
CA SER A 245 -8.93 -18.82 12.91
C SER A 245 -9.82 -17.70 12.36
N TYR A 246 -11.11 -17.94 12.21
CA TYR A 246 -12.06 -16.92 11.76
C TYR A 246 -12.15 -15.75 12.76
N ILE A 247 -12.29 -16.05 14.05
CA ILE A 247 -12.37 -15.05 15.12
C ILE A 247 -11.08 -14.22 15.19
N LEU A 248 -9.91 -14.86 15.05
CA LEU A 248 -8.62 -14.17 15.06
C LEU A 248 -8.44 -13.20 13.89
N ASN A 249 -9.12 -13.41 12.76
CA ASN A 249 -9.09 -12.49 11.62
C ASN A 249 -10.15 -11.39 11.73
N MET A 250 -11.30 -11.67 12.36
CA MET A 250 -12.43 -10.72 12.45
C MET A 250 -12.25 -9.68 13.55
N LEU A 251 -11.59 -10.03 14.66
CA LEU A 251 -11.43 -9.09 15.79
C LEU A 251 -10.49 -7.91 15.46
N PRO A 252 -9.31 -8.13 14.84
CA PRO A 252 -8.49 -7.04 14.31
C PRO A 252 -9.27 -6.10 13.39
N GLU A 253 -10.03 -6.68 12.44
CA GLU A 253 -10.85 -5.92 11.51
C GLU A 253 -11.85 -5.00 12.23
N ALA A 254 -12.50 -5.49 13.28
CA ALA A 254 -13.46 -4.69 14.05
C ALA A 254 -12.79 -3.49 14.73
N VAL A 255 -11.55 -3.65 15.21
CA VAL A 255 -10.75 -2.55 15.76
C VAL A 255 -10.42 -1.54 14.66
N TRP A 256 -9.89 -2.00 13.51
CA TRP A 256 -9.54 -1.13 12.39
C TRP A 256 -10.73 -0.37 11.81
N MET A 257 -11.91 -1.00 11.74
CA MET A 257 -13.13 -0.33 11.31
C MET A 257 -13.55 0.83 12.24
N ALA A 258 -13.35 0.67 13.56
CA ALA A 258 -13.65 1.71 14.54
C ALA A 258 -12.57 2.81 14.53
N GLU A 259 -11.31 2.42 14.31
CA GLU A 259 -10.19 3.34 14.13
C GLU A 259 -10.41 4.25 12.92
N ASP A 260 -10.71 3.67 11.76
CA ASP A 260 -10.98 4.42 10.53
C ASP A 260 -12.05 5.51 10.73
N TRP A 261 -13.12 5.16 11.45
CA TRP A 261 -14.21 6.09 11.73
C TRP A 261 -13.72 7.26 12.60
N ASN A 262 -12.94 6.97 13.64
CA ASN A 262 -12.39 8.00 14.52
C ASN A 262 -11.31 8.85 13.82
N ILE A 263 -10.48 8.28 12.95
CA ILE A 263 -9.51 9.02 12.14
C ILE A 263 -10.23 10.02 11.22
N LEU A 264 -11.34 9.63 10.60
CA LEU A 264 -12.06 10.50 9.66
C LEU A 264 -12.98 11.51 10.36
N PHE A 265 -13.85 11.00 11.24
CA PHE A 265 -15.01 11.73 11.77
C PHE A 265 -15.06 11.77 13.30
N GLY A 266 -13.99 11.36 13.98
CA GLY A 266 -13.91 11.42 15.43
C GLY A 266 -14.15 12.85 15.94
N ASP A 267 -14.95 12.98 17.00
CA ASP A 267 -15.39 14.28 17.52
C ASP A 267 -14.42 14.89 18.55
N GLY A 268 -13.37 14.16 18.92
CA GLY A 268 -12.41 14.57 19.95
C GLY A 268 -13.00 14.65 21.36
N ASN A 269 -14.24 14.19 21.58
CA ASN A 269 -14.87 14.23 22.89
C ASN A 269 -14.56 12.96 23.70
N GLY A 270 -14.24 13.16 24.97
CA GLY A 270 -13.91 12.05 25.88
C GLY A 270 -12.71 11.25 25.39
N GLU A 271 -12.96 10.00 25.00
CA GLU A 271 -11.93 9.06 24.53
C GLU A 271 -11.86 8.88 23.01
N ASN A 272 -12.71 9.57 22.25
CA ASN A 272 -12.61 9.57 20.80
C ASN A 272 -11.41 10.41 20.34
N LEU A 273 -10.81 10.00 19.23
CA LEU A 273 -9.83 10.83 18.52
C LEU A 273 -10.54 12.06 17.93
N LEU A 274 -9.78 13.14 17.75
CA LEU A 274 -10.23 14.25 16.91
C LEU A 274 -9.91 13.88 15.46
N GLY A 275 -10.95 13.56 14.68
CA GLY A 275 -10.79 13.14 13.30
C GLY A 275 -10.49 14.29 12.36
N ILE A 276 -9.89 13.98 11.20
CA ILE A 276 -9.44 14.94 10.18
C ILE A 276 -10.54 15.96 9.88
N VAL A 277 -11.77 15.51 9.62
CA VAL A 277 -12.87 16.37 9.16
C VAL A 277 -13.31 17.38 10.23
N ASN A 278 -13.16 17.06 11.51
CA ASN A 278 -13.62 17.89 12.62
C ASN A 278 -12.55 18.87 13.12
N HIS A 279 -11.34 18.85 12.55
CA HIS A 279 -10.33 19.83 12.91
C HIS A 279 -10.70 21.24 12.46
N THR A 280 -10.42 22.23 13.32
CA THR A 280 -10.56 23.64 12.96
C THR A 280 -9.66 24.00 11.78
N GLY A 281 -10.25 24.57 10.74
CA GLY A 281 -9.56 24.93 9.50
C GLY A 281 -9.74 23.95 8.35
N VAL A 282 -10.33 22.77 8.58
CA VAL A 282 -10.80 21.90 7.48
C VAL A 282 -12.15 22.41 7.01
N THR A 283 -12.17 22.98 5.81
CA THR A 283 -13.39 23.46 5.16
C THR A 283 -13.57 22.78 3.82
N SER A 284 -14.78 22.87 3.27
CA SER A 284 -15.05 22.32 1.96
C SER A 284 -14.56 23.28 0.87
N VAL A 285 -14.06 22.75 -0.24
CA VAL A 285 -13.58 23.61 -1.34
C VAL A 285 -14.72 24.46 -1.88
N GLU A 286 -15.94 23.93 -1.93
CA GLU A 286 -17.09 24.72 -2.37
C GLU A 286 -17.33 25.96 -1.49
N ALA A 287 -17.14 25.85 -0.17
CA ALA A 287 -17.25 27.00 0.73
C ALA A 287 -16.10 28.00 0.50
N ILE A 288 -14.86 27.50 0.34
CA ILE A 288 -13.69 28.35 0.03
C ILE A 288 -13.91 29.15 -1.26
N ILE A 289 -14.56 28.56 -2.27
CA ILE A 289 -14.83 29.23 -3.55
C ILE A 289 -16.06 30.14 -3.48
N SER A 290 -17.14 29.69 -2.83
CA SER A 290 -18.42 30.39 -2.81
C SER A 290 -18.45 31.57 -1.86
N ASP A 291 -17.68 31.51 -0.77
CA ASP A 291 -17.62 32.60 0.19
C ASP A 291 -16.94 33.81 -0.45
N ALA A 292 -17.48 35.00 -0.16
CA ALA A 292 -16.80 36.23 -0.49
C ALA A 292 -15.58 36.34 0.43
N ILE A 293 -14.39 36.18 -0.14
CA ILE A 293 -13.10 36.33 0.54
C ILE A 293 -13.02 37.73 1.18
N ILE A 294 -13.57 38.73 0.49
CA ILE A 294 -13.69 40.11 0.98
C ILE A 294 -15.04 40.68 0.56
N THR A 295 -15.73 41.32 1.50
CA THR A 295 -16.92 42.13 1.23
C THR A 295 -16.67 43.59 1.57
N GLY A 296 -16.88 44.49 0.61
CA GLY A 296 -16.90 45.92 0.84
C GLY A 296 -18.31 46.40 1.19
N SER A 297 -18.46 47.01 2.36
CA SER A 297 -19.69 47.72 2.73
C SER A 297 -19.85 49.03 1.93
N ALA A 298 -21.05 49.62 1.96
CA ALA A 298 -21.31 50.92 1.34
C ALA A 298 -20.29 51.97 1.81
N GLY A 299 -19.68 52.69 0.86
CA GLY A 299 -18.60 53.65 1.13
C GLY A 299 -17.18 53.03 1.10
N SER A 300 -17.03 51.73 0.86
CA SER A 300 -15.71 51.08 0.73
C SER A 300 -15.02 51.37 -0.62
N VAL A 301 -15.76 51.82 -1.63
CA VAL A 301 -15.22 52.27 -2.91
C VAL A 301 -15.03 53.79 -2.86
N LYS A 302 -13.80 54.25 -3.06
CA LYS A 302 -13.42 55.66 -3.01
C LYS A 302 -13.54 56.33 -4.36
N ALA A 303 -13.10 55.68 -5.44
CA ALA A 303 -13.17 56.22 -6.80
C ALA A 303 -13.23 55.12 -7.87
N VAL A 304 -13.79 55.47 -9.02
CA VAL A 304 -13.77 54.68 -10.26
C VAL A 304 -13.24 55.57 -11.38
N SER A 305 -12.23 55.12 -12.11
CA SER A 305 -11.57 55.89 -13.17
C SER A 305 -11.19 55.01 -14.36
N GLY A 306 -11.11 55.59 -15.56
CA GLY A 306 -10.66 54.87 -16.76
C GLY A 306 -9.14 54.79 -16.89
N GLN A 307 -8.65 53.72 -17.52
CA GLN A 307 -7.26 53.51 -17.92
C GLN A 307 -7.19 52.95 -19.35
N ASN A 308 -6.02 53.02 -20.00
CA ASN A 308 -5.79 52.57 -21.38
C ASN A 308 -6.82 53.12 -22.38
N ASP A 309 -6.90 54.45 -22.49
CA ASP A 309 -7.90 55.14 -23.32
C ASP A 309 -9.36 54.78 -22.95
N ASN A 310 -9.63 54.59 -21.66
CA ASN A 310 -10.92 54.19 -21.10
C ASN A 310 -11.41 52.79 -21.54
N LYS A 311 -10.52 51.94 -22.06
CA LYS A 311 -10.86 50.54 -22.37
C LYS A 311 -10.90 49.66 -21.12
N ASP A 312 -10.17 50.06 -20.09
CA ASP A 312 -10.10 49.38 -18.81
C ASP A 312 -10.57 50.30 -17.67
N THR A 313 -11.02 49.71 -16.56
CA THR A 313 -11.53 50.45 -15.41
C THR A 313 -10.68 50.18 -14.17
N VAL A 314 -10.27 51.24 -13.49
CA VAL A 314 -9.55 51.20 -12.21
C VAL A 314 -10.50 51.54 -11.07
N ILE A 315 -10.42 50.74 -10.00
CA ILE A 315 -11.18 50.95 -8.76
C ILE A 315 -10.21 51.27 -7.63
N GLU A 316 -10.47 52.34 -6.89
CA GLU A 316 -9.74 52.70 -5.67
C GLU A 316 -10.62 52.42 -4.44
N PHE A 317 -10.09 51.68 -3.48
CA PHE A 317 -10.75 51.34 -2.21
C PHE A 317 -10.39 52.33 -1.09
N ALA A 318 -11.36 52.58 -0.20
CA ALA A 318 -11.17 53.46 0.96
C ALA A 318 -10.21 52.87 2.01
N ASN A 319 -10.17 51.55 2.16
CA ASN A 319 -9.29 50.80 3.06
C ASN A 319 -8.40 49.84 2.26
N PRO A 320 -7.20 49.50 2.77
CA PRO A 320 -6.34 48.53 2.12
C PRO A 320 -6.95 47.13 2.22
N GLN A 321 -6.86 46.38 1.14
CA GLN A 321 -7.38 45.02 0.96
C GLN A 321 -6.18 44.11 0.64
N ASP A 322 -5.50 43.66 1.69
CA ASP A 322 -4.30 42.83 1.62
C ASP A 322 -4.58 41.43 1.07
N LEU A 323 -5.74 40.87 1.38
CA LEU A 323 -6.20 39.54 0.95
C LEU A 323 -6.59 39.46 -0.54
N ILE A 324 -6.69 40.60 -1.24
CA ILE A 324 -6.89 40.59 -2.70
C ILE A 324 -5.58 40.13 -3.34
N ILE A 325 -5.67 39.21 -4.29
CA ILE A 325 -4.56 38.71 -5.11
C ILE A 325 -5.00 38.74 -6.58
N ASP A 326 -4.04 38.85 -7.49
CA ASP A 326 -4.27 38.81 -8.94
C ASP A 326 -5.10 37.59 -9.38
N GLY A 327 -6.02 37.81 -10.31
CA GLY A 327 -6.87 36.79 -10.90
C GLY A 327 -8.12 36.43 -10.09
N MET A 328 -8.29 36.97 -8.88
CA MET A 328 -9.55 36.84 -8.13
C MET A 328 -10.72 37.48 -8.88
N THR A 329 -11.93 37.00 -8.60
CA THR A 329 -13.13 37.51 -9.26
C THR A 329 -13.81 38.55 -8.38
N ILE A 330 -13.96 39.78 -8.87
CA ILE A 330 -14.69 40.83 -8.18
C ILE A 330 -16.04 41.09 -8.86
N THR A 331 -17.09 41.26 -8.06
CA THR A 331 -18.40 41.71 -8.53
C THR A 331 -18.80 42.94 -7.71
N PHE A 332 -19.18 44.02 -8.39
CA PHE A 332 -19.78 45.18 -7.72
C PHE A 332 -21.30 45.03 -7.70
N ALA A 333 -21.96 45.72 -6.78
CA ALA A 333 -23.39 45.92 -6.84
C ALA A 333 -23.69 47.41 -6.77
N LYS A 334 -24.77 47.82 -7.46
CA LYS A 334 -25.26 49.19 -7.53
C LYS A 334 -24.32 50.18 -8.27
N ALA A 335 -23.46 49.69 -9.16
CA ALA A 335 -22.79 50.57 -10.13
C ALA A 335 -23.84 51.16 -11.08
N ALA A 336 -23.90 52.49 -11.20
CA ALA A 336 -24.99 53.18 -11.88
C ALA A 336 -24.61 53.63 -13.29
N VAL A 337 -23.35 54.04 -13.51
CA VAL A 337 -22.87 54.58 -14.79
C VAL A 337 -22.06 53.53 -15.56
N ASN A 338 -21.16 52.84 -14.87
CA ASN A 338 -20.36 51.71 -15.36
C ASN A 338 -21.07 50.42 -14.97
N THR A 339 -22.30 50.23 -15.47
CA THR A 339 -23.19 49.12 -15.12
C THR A 339 -22.57 47.74 -15.35
N ASP A 340 -21.58 47.66 -16.24
CA ASP A 340 -20.85 46.43 -16.57
C ASP A 340 -20.06 45.94 -15.34
N LEU A 341 -19.69 46.80 -14.39
CA LEU A 341 -19.08 46.40 -13.12
C LEU A 341 -19.99 45.54 -12.23
N ASN A 342 -21.31 45.54 -12.50
CA ASN A 342 -22.25 44.68 -11.76
C ASN A 342 -22.15 43.20 -12.14
N SER A 343 -21.41 42.84 -13.19
CA SER A 343 -21.05 41.46 -13.49
C SER A 343 -19.72 41.06 -12.85
N ALA A 344 -19.46 39.76 -12.78
CA ALA A 344 -18.22 39.22 -12.24
C ALA A 344 -17.05 39.41 -13.22
N HIS A 345 -15.93 39.95 -12.73
CA HIS A 345 -14.73 40.22 -13.53
C HIS A 345 -13.46 39.72 -12.85
N ALA A 346 -12.46 39.30 -13.63
CA ALA A 346 -11.13 39.05 -13.11
C ALA A 346 -10.44 40.38 -12.77
N LEU A 347 -9.82 40.46 -11.60
CA LEU A 347 -9.10 41.66 -11.16
C LEU A 347 -7.59 41.47 -11.29
N VAL A 348 -6.89 42.57 -11.57
CA VAL A 348 -5.43 42.69 -11.48
C VAL A 348 -5.12 43.68 -10.35
N LYS A 349 -4.34 43.25 -9.37
CA LYS A 349 -3.94 44.04 -8.21
C LYS A 349 -2.80 44.97 -8.61
N MET A 350 -3.06 46.27 -8.59
CA MET A 350 -2.02 47.29 -8.75
C MET A 350 -1.29 47.55 -7.42
N ASN A 351 -2.06 47.60 -6.34
CA ASN A 351 -1.58 47.70 -4.95
C ASN A 351 -2.72 47.31 -4.00
N ASP A 352 -2.48 47.34 -2.68
CA ASP A 352 -3.51 46.96 -1.69
C ASP A 352 -4.75 47.86 -1.70
N ARG A 353 -4.75 49.01 -2.38
CA ARG A 353 -5.90 49.95 -2.45
C ARG A 353 -6.47 50.11 -3.85
N GLN A 354 -5.81 49.60 -4.88
CA GLN A 354 -6.20 49.82 -6.26
C GLN A 354 -6.14 48.52 -7.05
N ILE A 355 -7.21 48.29 -7.81
CA ILE A 355 -7.32 47.18 -8.73
C ILE A 355 -7.67 47.68 -10.13
N LEU A 356 -7.22 46.94 -11.13
CA LEU A 356 -7.56 47.12 -12.53
C LEU A 356 -8.52 46.00 -12.95
N ILE A 357 -9.55 46.35 -13.70
CA ILE A 357 -10.47 45.43 -14.35
C ILE A 357 -10.27 45.59 -15.86
N GLU A 358 -9.60 44.60 -16.44
CA GLU A 358 -9.27 44.59 -17.86
C GLU A 358 -10.51 44.27 -18.71
N GLY A 359 -10.66 44.95 -19.85
CA GLY A 359 -11.74 44.71 -20.80
C GLY A 359 -13.09 45.31 -20.43
N VAL A 360 -13.21 46.03 -19.31
CA VAL A 360 -14.41 46.78 -18.93
C VAL A 360 -14.19 48.26 -19.21
N ALA A 361 -14.85 48.75 -20.26
CA ALA A 361 -14.72 50.14 -20.67
C ALA A 361 -15.34 51.12 -19.66
N TYR A 362 -14.58 52.15 -19.31
CA TYR A 362 -15.04 53.22 -18.42
C TYR A 362 -15.96 54.18 -19.18
N LYS A 363 -17.22 54.26 -18.74
CA LYS A 363 -18.31 55.02 -19.38
C LYS A 363 -18.52 56.41 -18.78
N GLY A 364 -17.90 56.71 -17.63
CA GLY A 364 -17.99 58.01 -16.98
C GLY A 364 -17.96 57.94 -15.45
N ALA A 365 -17.98 59.10 -14.80
CA ALA A 365 -17.89 59.20 -13.35
C ALA A 365 -19.12 58.59 -12.68
N GLU A 366 -18.90 57.68 -11.73
CA GLU A 366 -19.97 57.02 -11.00
C GLU A 366 -20.76 57.98 -10.12
N THR A 367 -22.09 57.95 -10.25
CA THR A 367 -23.00 58.77 -9.46
C THR A 367 -23.41 58.11 -8.14
N ALA A 368 -23.23 56.79 -8.00
CA ALA A 368 -23.66 56.00 -6.85
C ALA A 368 -22.50 55.43 -6.00
N LEU A 369 -21.32 56.05 -6.05
CA LEU A 369 -20.10 55.58 -5.35
C LEU A 369 -20.32 55.22 -3.87
N ALA A 370 -21.08 56.05 -3.15
CA ALA A 370 -21.32 55.85 -1.71
C ALA A 370 -22.17 54.60 -1.39
N GLU A 371 -22.97 54.12 -2.35
CA GLU A 371 -23.83 52.96 -2.17
C GLU A 371 -23.25 51.68 -2.77
N MET A 372 -22.17 51.79 -3.56
CA MET A 372 -21.52 50.65 -4.18
C MET A 372 -20.93 49.73 -3.12
N THR A 373 -21.27 48.45 -3.25
CA THR A 373 -20.67 47.35 -2.48
C THR A 373 -19.92 46.44 -3.44
N PHE A 374 -18.96 45.68 -2.94
CA PHE A 374 -18.26 44.68 -3.74
C PHE A 374 -18.07 43.38 -2.99
N THR A 375 -18.00 42.29 -3.74
CA THR A 375 -17.66 40.97 -3.25
C THR A 375 -16.51 40.44 -4.09
N VAL A 376 -15.42 40.06 -3.43
CA VAL A 376 -14.29 39.35 -4.06
C VAL A 376 -14.43 37.88 -3.75
N ASN A 377 -14.52 37.06 -4.77
CA ASN A 377 -14.58 35.61 -4.72
C ASN A 377 -13.29 35.02 -5.29
N ASN A 378 -13.07 33.74 -5.01
CA ASN A 378 -11.98 32.98 -5.60
C ASN A 378 -12.12 32.93 -7.13
N ALA A 379 -10.99 32.94 -7.86
CA ALA A 379 -10.94 32.84 -9.32
C ALA A 379 -11.66 31.59 -9.90
N ALA A 380 -11.84 30.56 -9.08
CA ALA A 380 -12.57 29.35 -9.45
C ALA A 380 -14.11 29.50 -9.39
N PHE A 381 -14.64 30.57 -8.81
CA PHE A 381 -16.08 30.78 -8.65
C PHE A 381 -16.75 31.08 -10.01
N LYS A 382 -17.75 30.26 -10.38
CA LYS A 382 -18.54 30.43 -11.63
C LYS A 382 -17.70 30.58 -12.91
N ASN A 383 -16.55 29.90 -12.98
CA ASN A 383 -15.59 30.07 -14.06
C ASN A 383 -15.84 29.11 -15.25
N ILE A 384 -16.53 27.99 -15.04
CA ILE A 384 -16.69 26.94 -16.07
C ILE A 384 -18.13 26.92 -16.60
N GLU A 385 -18.31 26.97 -17.92
CA GLU A 385 -19.64 27.05 -18.55
C GLU A 385 -20.51 25.80 -18.30
N GLU A 386 -19.94 24.61 -18.55
CA GLU A 386 -20.62 23.32 -18.33
C GLU A 386 -19.63 22.31 -17.70
N PRO A 387 -19.40 22.36 -16.39
CA PRO A 387 -18.41 21.50 -15.74
C PRO A 387 -18.83 20.03 -15.70
N ASN A 388 -17.89 19.12 -15.96
CA ASN A 388 -18.03 17.69 -15.71
C ASN A 388 -17.36 17.29 -14.37
N SER A 389 -17.40 16.01 -13.98
CA SER A 389 -16.77 15.59 -12.71
C SER A 389 -15.23 15.65 -12.73
N GLU A 390 -14.60 15.59 -13.90
CA GLU A 390 -13.15 15.80 -14.03
C GLU A 390 -12.77 17.24 -13.67
N ASP A 391 -13.53 18.22 -14.15
CA ASP A 391 -13.32 19.63 -13.86
C ASP A 391 -13.50 19.93 -12.37
N VAL A 392 -14.50 19.31 -11.73
CA VAL A 392 -14.73 19.41 -10.28
C VAL A 392 -13.49 18.98 -9.49
N VAL A 393 -12.90 17.83 -9.84
CA VAL A 393 -11.69 17.34 -9.18
C VAL A 393 -10.48 18.23 -9.50
N LYS A 394 -10.30 18.66 -10.75
CA LYS A 394 -9.23 19.60 -11.13
C LYS A 394 -9.29 20.90 -10.32
N THR A 395 -10.47 21.50 -10.23
CA THR A 395 -10.68 22.73 -9.48
C THR A 395 -10.43 22.52 -7.99
N ALA A 396 -10.83 21.38 -7.43
CA ALA A 396 -10.54 21.05 -6.02
C ALA A 396 -9.03 21.11 -5.71
N PHE A 397 -8.21 20.45 -6.52
CA PHE A 397 -6.75 20.47 -6.35
C PHE A 397 -6.15 21.86 -6.65
N ALA A 398 -6.66 22.57 -7.65
CA ALA A 398 -6.17 23.89 -8.01
C ALA A 398 -6.39 24.92 -6.89
N VAL A 399 -7.55 24.89 -6.23
CA VAL A 399 -7.87 25.81 -5.11
C VAL A 399 -6.97 25.55 -3.91
N MET A 400 -6.69 24.28 -3.58
CA MET A 400 -5.74 23.96 -2.51
C MET A 400 -4.31 24.41 -2.87
N THR A 401 -3.90 24.21 -4.13
CA THR A 401 -2.59 24.63 -4.63
C THR A 401 -2.45 26.16 -4.61
N TYR A 402 -3.53 26.88 -4.91
CA TYR A 402 -3.58 28.34 -4.80
C TYR A 402 -3.36 28.80 -3.35
N ALA A 403 -3.89 28.07 -2.37
CA ALA A 403 -3.62 28.27 -0.96
C ALA A 403 -2.22 27.77 -0.51
N GLN A 404 -1.33 27.42 -1.45
CA GLN A 404 0.03 26.89 -1.22
C GLN A 404 0.08 25.52 -0.53
N TYR A 405 -1.04 24.77 -0.53
CA TYR A 405 -1.10 23.38 -0.07
C TYR A 405 -1.09 22.43 -1.27
N TYR A 406 -0.33 21.34 -1.18
CA TYR A 406 -0.15 20.38 -2.27
C TYR A 406 -0.77 19.03 -1.92
N PRO A 407 -2.11 18.87 -2.05
CA PRO A 407 -2.75 17.59 -1.76
C PRO A 407 -2.20 16.49 -2.68
N ASN A 408 -1.95 15.32 -2.10
CA ASN A 408 -1.32 14.19 -2.78
C ASN A 408 -2.36 13.22 -3.38
N ALA A 409 -3.54 13.08 -2.77
CA ALA A 409 -4.59 12.16 -3.20
C ALA A 409 -6.00 12.67 -2.87
N ILE A 410 -7.00 12.08 -3.53
CA ILE A 410 -8.42 12.27 -3.21
C ILE A 410 -9.04 10.95 -2.80
N VAL A 411 -9.75 10.93 -1.67
CA VAL A 411 -10.49 9.77 -1.17
C VAL A 411 -11.95 9.90 -1.59
N LEU A 412 -12.45 8.88 -2.27
CA LEU A 412 -13.82 8.82 -2.79
C LEU A 412 -14.47 7.47 -2.46
N ASN A 413 -15.79 7.47 -2.33
CA ASN A 413 -16.54 6.22 -2.25
C ASN A 413 -16.50 5.48 -3.60
N PRO A 414 -16.36 4.14 -3.64
CA PRO A 414 -16.38 3.36 -4.87
C PRO A 414 -17.62 3.60 -5.76
N ILE A 415 -18.79 3.88 -5.18
CA ILE A 415 -20.01 4.21 -5.92
C ILE A 415 -19.86 5.56 -6.65
N THR A 416 -19.24 6.54 -5.99
CA THR A 416 -18.95 7.85 -6.58
C THR A 416 -17.96 7.70 -7.74
N VAL A 417 -16.91 6.89 -7.57
CA VAL A 417 -15.93 6.65 -8.64
C VAL A 417 -16.58 5.98 -9.85
N ASN A 418 -17.44 4.98 -9.62
CA ASN A 418 -18.21 4.35 -10.69
C ASN A 418 -19.14 5.34 -11.41
N ALA A 419 -19.77 6.26 -10.68
CA ALA A 419 -20.59 7.31 -11.28
C ALA A 419 -19.78 8.24 -12.19
N ILE A 420 -18.57 8.64 -11.76
CA ILE A 420 -17.64 9.46 -12.55
C ILE A 420 -17.14 8.70 -13.78
N GLU A 421 -16.77 7.42 -13.62
CA GLU A 421 -16.31 6.56 -14.72
C GLU A 421 -17.40 6.33 -15.77
N SER A 422 -18.66 6.34 -15.34
CA SER A 422 -19.83 6.16 -16.20
C SER A 422 -20.31 7.45 -16.88
N GLU A 423 -19.63 8.60 -16.68
CA GLU A 423 -20.00 9.84 -17.37
C GLU A 423 -19.78 9.74 -18.88
N LYS A 424 -20.77 10.25 -19.62
CA LYS A 424 -20.84 10.17 -21.07
C LYS A 424 -20.98 11.55 -21.70
N ASP A 425 -20.47 11.68 -22.92
CA ASP A 425 -20.74 12.82 -23.78
C ASP A 425 -22.19 12.82 -24.30
N THR A 426 -22.58 13.89 -24.99
CA THR A 426 -23.90 14.03 -25.60
C THR A 426 -24.20 12.99 -26.69
N THR A 427 -23.19 12.23 -27.14
CA THR A 427 -23.31 11.14 -28.11
C THR A 427 -23.35 9.76 -27.46
N GLY A 428 -23.31 9.69 -26.13
CA GLY A 428 -23.36 8.46 -25.34
C GLY A 428 -22.03 7.72 -25.22
N ARG A 429 -20.90 8.33 -25.62
CA ARG A 429 -19.55 7.77 -25.47
C ARG A 429 -19.01 8.11 -24.09
N ASN A 430 -18.28 7.18 -23.48
CA ASN A 430 -17.65 7.43 -22.19
C ASN A 430 -16.58 8.53 -22.32
N LEU A 431 -16.54 9.43 -21.34
CA LEU A 431 -15.58 10.54 -21.32
C LEU A 431 -14.16 10.09 -20.96
N GLY A 432 -13.99 8.87 -20.42
CA GLY A 432 -12.67 8.33 -20.08
C GLY A 432 -11.98 9.09 -18.93
N ILE A 433 -12.77 9.69 -18.04
CA ILE A 433 -12.30 10.56 -16.94
C ILE A 433 -11.36 9.81 -15.97
N VAL A 434 -11.68 8.54 -15.69
CA VAL A 434 -10.89 7.69 -14.81
C VAL A 434 -9.90 6.90 -15.65
N SER A 435 -8.61 7.06 -15.35
CA SER A 435 -7.52 6.28 -15.96
C SER A 435 -6.89 5.36 -14.92
N MET A 436 -6.43 4.19 -15.35
CA MET A 436 -5.76 3.21 -14.48
C MET A 436 -4.26 3.21 -14.79
N ARG A 437 -3.42 3.39 -13.76
CA ARG A 437 -1.97 3.26 -13.86
C ARG A 437 -1.45 2.46 -12.67
N ASN A 438 -0.74 1.36 -12.92
CA ASN A 438 -0.18 0.46 -11.91
C ASN A 438 -1.22 -0.03 -10.87
N GLY A 439 -2.46 -0.28 -11.30
CA GLY A 439 -3.53 -0.74 -10.41
C GLY A 439 -4.18 0.35 -9.55
N MET A 440 -3.72 1.60 -9.62
CA MET A 440 -4.38 2.74 -8.98
C MET A 440 -5.17 3.55 -10.01
N LYS A 441 -6.35 4.03 -9.60
CA LYS A 441 -7.20 4.92 -10.39
C LYS A 441 -6.71 6.35 -10.25
N TYR A 442 -6.77 7.09 -11.36
CA TYR A 442 -6.42 8.50 -11.45
C TYR A 442 -7.56 9.29 -12.10
N ILE A 443 -7.89 10.44 -11.53
CA ILE A 443 -8.77 11.44 -12.14
C ILE A 443 -7.94 12.69 -12.36
N ALA A 444 -7.92 13.21 -13.60
CA ALA A 444 -7.13 14.39 -13.97
C ALA A 444 -5.63 14.31 -13.57
N GLY A 445 -5.03 13.11 -13.61
CA GLY A 445 -3.65 12.88 -13.20
C GLY A 445 -3.42 12.86 -11.68
N ARG A 446 -4.47 12.90 -10.86
CA ARG A 446 -4.41 12.82 -9.39
C ARG A 446 -4.85 11.43 -8.92
N PRO A 447 -4.12 10.78 -7.98
CA PRO A 447 -4.45 9.44 -7.52
C PRO A 447 -5.75 9.46 -6.70
N VAL A 448 -6.58 8.43 -6.90
CA VAL A 448 -7.86 8.23 -6.23
C VAL A 448 -7.75 7.04 -5.28
N ILE A 449 -8.13 7.26 -4.03
CA ILE A 449 -8.22 6.24 -2.99
C ILE A 449 -9.69 5.87 -2.84
N GLU A 450 -10.04 4.63 -3.19
CA GLU A 450 -11.39 4.12 -3.07
C GLU A 450 -11.65 3.61 -1.65
N TYR A 451 -12.41 4.37 -0.85
CA TYR A 451 -12.69 4.02 0.54
C TYR A 451 -14.19 4.07 0.84
N GLN A 452 -14.72 2.96 1.38
CA GLN A 452 -16.16 2.79 1.63
C GLN A 452 -16.68 3.61 2.81
N GLY A 453 -15.81 4.03 3.74
CA GLY A 453 -16.23 4.80 4.92
C GLY A 453 -16.54 6.27 4.62
N ILE A 454 -16.18 6.80 3.44
CA ILE A 454 -16.67 8.09 2.97
C ILE A 454 -18.06 7.92 2.36
N MET A 455 -18.98 8.83 2.68
CA MET A 455 -20.34 8.81 2.13
C MET A 455 -20.34 9.04 0.61
N PRO A 456 -21.24 8.38 -0.15
CA PRO A 456 -21.40 8.63 -1.59
C PRO A 456 -21.62 10.12 -1.90
N GLY A 457 -20.97 10.63 -2.96
CA GLY A 457 -21.01 12.04 -3.37
C GLY A 457 -20.11 12.99 -2.55
N LYS A 458 -19.56 12.54 -1.41
CA LYS A 458 -18.57 13.30 -0.64
C LYS A 458 -17.14 12.99 -1.09
N TYR A 459 -16.25 13.92 -0.84
CA TYR A 459 -14.81 13.77 -1.08
C TYR A 459 -14.00 14.22 0.13
N LEU A 460 -12.86 13.57 0.35
CA LEU A 460 -11.79 14.07 1.21
C LEU A 460 -10.55 14.25 0.34
N LEU A 461 -10.03 15.47 0.33
CA LEU A 461 -8.82 15.86 -0.40
C LEU A 461 -7.76 16.27 0.62
N GLY A 462 -6.51 15.89 0.43
CA GLY A 462 -5.43 16.43 1.24
C GLY A 462 -4.07 15.81 1.00
N ASP A 463 -3.12 16.15 1.86
CA ASP A 463 -1.79 15.52 1.91
C ASP A 463 -1.70 14.51 3.06
N PHE A 464 -1.99 13.25 2.75
CA PHE A 464 -1.98 12.17 3.72
C PHE A 464 -0.59 11.77 4.24
N ASN A 465 0.49 12.30 3.64
CA ASN A 465 1.86 11.92 4.02
C ASN A 465 2.44 12.85 5.09
N GLN A 466 2.16 14.14 5.01
CA GLN A 466 2.77 15.18 5.87
C GLN A 466 1.77 15.91 6.76
N ALA A 467 0.48 16.00 6.36
CA ALA A 467 -0.47 16.82 7.10
C ALA A 467 -0.93 16.17 8.42
N SER A 468 -0.87 14.84 8.51
CA SER A 468 -1.21 14.07 9.71
C SER A 468 -0.48 12.74 9.72
N ASN A 469 -0.18 12.25 10.92
CA ASN A 469 0.44 10.95 11.11
C ASN A 469 -0.39 10.15 12.12
N LEU A 470 -0.48 8.84 11.92
CA LEU A 470 -0.99 7.94 12.93
C LEU A 470 0.20 7.46 13.76
N VAL A 471 0.13 7.55 15.08
CA VAL A 471 1.19 7.07 15.97
C VAL A 471 0.67 5.88 16.76
N ASP A 472 1.24 4.71 16.51
CA ASP A 472 0.93 3.48 17.25
C ASP A 472 1.67 3.52 18.59
N TYR A 473 0.96 3.92 19.65
CA TYR A 473 1.52 3.92 21.01
C TYR A 473 1.66 2.50 21.55
N SER A 474 0.62 1.67 21.35
CA SER A 474 0.74 0.22 21.46
C SER A 474 0.12 -0.43 20.23
N SER A 475 0.88 -1.33 19.59
CA SER A 475 0.41 -2.09 18.44
C SER A 475 -0.81 -2.94 18.81
N LEU A 476 -1.62 -3.29 17.82
CA LEU A 476 -2.74 -4.20 18.03
C LEU A 476 -2.30 -5.52 18.68
N THR A 477 -2.85 -5.80 19.85
CA THR A 477 -2.61 -7.02 20.62
C THR A 477 -3.88 -7.85 20.73
N LEU A 478 -3.71 -9.18 20.72
CA LEU A 478 -4.78 -10.15 20.99
C LEU A 478 -4.44 -10.92 22.27
N GLU A 479 -5.30 -10.81 23.28
CA GLU A 479 -5.10 -11.42 24.60
C GLU A 479 -6.28 -12.30 25.00
N TRP A 480 -5.99 -13.51 25.47
CA TRP A 480 -7.00 -14.35 26.11
C TRP A 480 -7.02 -14.07 27.61
N ALA A 481 -8.15 -13.59 28.12
CA ALA A 481 -8.36 -13.27 29.52
C ALA A 481 -9.42 -14.19 30.14
N GLU A 482 -9.26 -14.47 31.44
CA GLU A 482 -10.21 -15.24 32.22
C GLU A 482 -10.40 -14.60 33.60
N ASP A 483 -11.65 -14.36 33.96
CA ASP A 483 -12.07 -13.91 35.29
C ASP A 483 -12.99 -14.94 35.97
N VAL A 484 -13.31 -14.76 37.26
CA VAL A 484 -14.16 -15.62 38.08
C VAL A 484 -15.48 -15.93 37.37
N ASP A 485 -16.19 -14.93 36.87
CA ASP A 485 -17.46 -15.12 36.16
C ASP A 485 -17.31 -15.99 34.91
N THR A 486 -16.29 -15.71 34.10
CA THR A 486 -16.05 -16.50 32.87
C THR A 486 -15.63 -17.94 33.19
N LYS A 487 -14.90 -18.16 34.29
CA LYS A 487 -14.52 -19.49 34.76
C LYS A 487 -15.74 -20.28 35.22
N LEU A 488 -16.63 -19.65 35.99
CA LEU A 488 -17.90 -20.25 36.44
C LEU A 488 -18.79 -20.62 35.25
N CYS A 489 -18.80 -19.80 34.20
CA CYS A 489 -19.58 -20.04 32.97
C CYS A 489 -18.88 -20.92 31.92
N ASN A 490 -17.67 -21.44 32.18
CA ASN A 490 -16.87 -22.21 31.21
C ASN A 490 -16.61 -21.46 29.87
N GLU A 491 -16.36 -20.16 30.00
CA GLU A 491 -16.02 -19.22 28.93
C GLU A 491 -14.59 -18.70 29.11
N VAL A 492 -14.07 -18.07 28.05
CA VAL A 492 -12.85 -17.25 28.03
C VAL A 492 -13.15 -15.99 27.22
N VAL A 493 -12.47 -14.89 27.53
CA VAL A 493 -12.61 -13.63 26.79
C VAL A 493 -11.41 -13.49 25.85
N LEU A 494 -11.65 -13.19 24.58
CA LEU A 494 -10.60 -12.70 23.68
C LEU A 494 -10.73 -11.20 23.57
N ILE A 495 -9.67 -10.49 23.91
CA ILE A 495 -9.56 -9.03 23.87
C ILE A 495 -8.67 -8.67 22.67
N ALA A 496 -9.13 -7.74 21.86
CA ALA A 496 -8.35 -7.10 20.81
C ALA A 496 -8.27 -5.61 21.13
N GLN A 497 -7.06 -5.08 21.27
CA GLN A 497 -6.87 -3.68 21.64
C GLN A 497 -5.59 -3.09 21.07
N GLU A 498 -5.64 -1.79 20.83
CA GLU A 498 -4.50 -0.96 20.47
C GLU A 498 -4.63 0.41 21.15
N GLU A 499 -3.54 1.13 21.21
CA GLU A 499 -3.54 2.51 21.68
C GLU A 499 -2.85 3.38 20.65
N VAL A 500 -3.52 4.45 20.25
CA VAL A 500 -3.08 5.31 19.15
C VAL A 500 -3.09 6.77 19.58
N ILE A 501 -2.18 7.54 19.00
CA ILE A 501 -2.14 9.01 19.09
C ILE A 501 -2.29 9.53 17.66
N PHE A 502 -3.20 10.48 17.43
CA PHE A 502 -3.47 11.00 16.08
C PHE A 502 -3.27 12.52 16.00
N PRO A 503 -2.02 13.00 15.77
CA PRO A 503 -1.77 14.41 15.50
C PRO A 503 -2.10 14.80 14.05
N VAL A 504 -2.91 15.85 13.89
CA VAL A 504 -3.09 16.55 12.60
C VAL A 504 -2.30 17.85 12.63
N TYR A 505 -1.10 17.82 12.05
CA TYR A 505 -0.16 18.95 12.04
C TYR A 505 -0.65 20.12 11.19
N MET A 506 -1.24 19.83 10.03
CA MET A 506 -1.70 20.85 9.08
C MET A 506 -3.17 20.59 8.67
N PRO A 507 -4.15 20.99 9.50
CA PRO A 507 -5.56 20.82 9.16
C PRO A 507 -5.93 21.45 7.82
N TRP A 508 -5.43 22.64 7.52
CA TRP A 508 -5.75 23.40 6.31
C TRP A 508 -5.25 22.76 5.00
N ALA A 509 -4.41 21.71 5.09
CA ALA A 509 -4.02 20.91 3.94
C ALA A 509 -5.11 19.89 3.54
N TYR A 510 -6.17 19.75 4.35
CA TYR A 510 -7.33 18.91 4.07
C TYR A 510 -8.55 19.73 3.67
N ALA A 511 -9.37 19.17 2.79
CA ALA A 511 -10.69 19.67 2.46
C ALA A 511 -11.70 18.52 2.39
N TYR A 512 -12.85 18.69 3.03
CA TYR A 512 -13.94 17.71 3.01
C TYR A 512 -15.24 18.37 2.57
N GLY A 513 -15.85 17.87 1.49
CA GLY A 513 -16.97 18.55 0.84
C GLY A 513 -17.87 17.65 0.03
N ASN A 514 -18.81 18.27 -0.69
CA ASN A 514 -19.73 17.60 -1.61
C ASN A 514 -19.38 17.93 -3.06
N LEU A 515 -19.19 16.92 -3.90
CA LEU A 515 -18.88 17.09 -5.32
C LEU A 515 -19.99 17.84 -6.09
N ALA A 516 -21.26 17.62 -5.76
CA ALA A 516 -22.38 18.29 -6.41
C ALA A 516 -22.45 19.78 -6.04
N SER A 517 -22.16 20.12 -4.79
CA SER A 517 -22.07 21.51 -4.34
C SER A 517 -20.88 22.21 -5.00
N LEU A 518 -19.73 21.54 -5.09
CA LEU A 518 -18.55 22.06 -5.78
C LEU A 518 -18.82 22.28 -7.27
N LYS A 519 -19.49 21.32 -7.93
CA LYS A 519 -19.95 21.49 -9.32
C LYS A 519 -20.83 22.73 -9.49
N THR A 520 -21.76 22.96 -8.57
CA THR A 520 -22.62 24.14 -8.59
C THR A 520 -21.82 25.43 -8.39
N ALA A 521 -20.85 25.43 -7.47
CA ALA A 521 -20.02 26.61 -7.17
C ALA A 521 -19.13 27.04 -8.35
N ILE A 522 -18.67 26.09 -9.16
CA ILE A 522 -17.81 26.37 -10.33
C ILE A 522 -18.61 26.64 -11.62
N THR A 523 -19.90 26.29 -11.66
CA THR A 523 -20.75 26.47 -12.84
C THR A 523 -21.07 27.94 -13.08
N LYS A 524 -20.79 28.45 -14.27
CA LYS A 524 -21.11 29.81 -14.69
C LYS A 524 -22.63 30.00 -14.80
N ALA A 525 -23.14 31.16 -14.37
CA ALA A 525 -24.54 31.49 -14.58
C ALA A 525 -24.79 31.68 -16.09
N LYS A 526 -25.83 31.02 -16.64
CA LYS A 526 -26.24 31.25 -18.04
C LYS A 526 -26.71 32.71 -18.16
N SER A 527 -26.09 33.46 -19.07
CA SER A 527 -26.40 34.85 -19.41
C SER A 527 -27.77 35.02 -20.02
#